data_AF-A0A094EY79-F1
#
_entry.id   AF-A0A094EY79-F1
#
_cell.length_a   1.000
_cell.length_b   1.000
_cell.length_c   1.000
_cell.angle_alpha   90.00
_cell.angle_beta   90.00
_cell.angle_gamma   90.00
#
_symmetry.space_group_name_H-M   'P 1'
#
loop_
_entity.id
_entity.type
_entity.pdbx_description
1 polymer ?
#
loop_
_entity_poly.entity_id
_entity_poly.type
_entity_poly.pdbx_seq_one_letter_code
_entity_poly.pdbx_strand_id
1 'polypeptide(L)'
;MANLLLAARGAPPVGVNWAYKFIKRHPALKTRQLRRYDYKRALCEDPDAINAWFQLVRNVVAKYGIVEADIYNFDETGFMMGVISTGKVVTSSERVSSAKLVQPGNRQWVTVIQGVSSQG
;
A
#
# COMPACT_ATOMS: atom_id res chain seq x y z
N MET A 1 10.53 24.64 7.47
CA MET A 1 10.03 25.76 6.63
C MET A 1 9.23 26.79 7.43
N ALA A 2 8.07 26.46 8.03
CA ALA A 2 7.25 27.45 8.76
C ALA A 2 8.00 28.17 9.91
N ASN A 3 8.74 27.43 10.74
CA ASN A 3 9.56 28.03 11.81
C ASN A 3 10.74 28.87 11.29
N LEU A 4 11.29 28.54 10.11
CA LEU A 4 12.36 29.34 9.50
C LEU A 4 11.83 30.71 9.06
N LEU A 5 10.61 30.75 8.49
CA LEU A 5 9.95 31.99 8.10
C LEU A 5 9.55 32.86 9.31
N LEU A 6 9.17 32.23 10.43
CA LEU A 6 8.83 32.95 11.66
C LEU A 6 10.08 33.51 12.35
N ALA A 7 11.18 32.76 12.38
CA ALA A 7 12.47 33.23 12.90
C ALA A 7 12.98 34.46 12.13
N ALA A 8 12.88 34.46 10.80
CA ALA A 8 13.24 35.61 9.96
C ALA A 8 12.37 36.87 10.22
N ARG A 9 11.21 36.70 10.85
CA ARG A 9 10.26 37.77 11.19
C ARG A 9 10.25 38.11 12.69
N GLY A 10 11.15 37.53 13.49
CA GLY A 10 11.17 37.72 14.94
C GLY A 10 9.93 37.16 15.67
N ALA A 11 9.20 36.22 15.06
CA ALA A 11 7.97 35.66 15.60
C ALA A 11 8.24 34.34 16.35
N PRO A 12 7.42 34.00 17.37
CA PRO A 12 7.55 32.75 18.10
C PRO A 12 7.29 31.52 17.21
N PRO A 13 7.87 30.35 17.53
CA PRO A 13 7.72 29.14 16.73
C PRO A 13 6.28 28.60 16.75
N VAL A 14 5.91 27.81 15.74
CA VAL A 14 4.59 27.17 15.70
C VAL A 14 4.49 26.06 16.76
N GLY A 15 3.28 25.91 17.32
CA GLY A 15 2.98 24.80 18.22
C GLY A 15 2.93 23.44 17.50
N VAL A 16 3.09 22.36 18.28
CA VAL A 16 3.17 20.96 17.79
C VAL A 16 2.00 20.58 16.86
N ASN A 17 0.80 21.08 17.14
CA ASN A 17 -0.42 20.75 16.38
C ASN A 17 -0.69 21.70 15.21
N TRP A 18 0.23 22.61 14.88
CA TRP A 18 -0.01 23.65 13.87
C TRP A 18 -0.29 23.07 12.49
N ALA A 19 0.48 22.07 12.02
CA ALA A 19 0.29 21.48 10.70
C ALA A 19 -1.10 20.83 10.54
N TYR A 20 -1.52 20.06 11.55
CA TYR A 20 -2.85 19.46 11.57
C TYR A 20 -3.96 20.51 11.57
N LYS A 21 -3.86 21.53 12.44
CA LYS A 21 -4.84 22.63 12.51
C LYS A 21 -4.88 23.45 11.21
N PHE A 22 -3.73 23.63 10.56
CA PHE A 22 -3.61 24.34 9.30
C PHE A 22 -4.34 23.61 8.17
N ILE A 23 -4.11 22.30 8.03
CA ILE A 23 -4.82 21.47 7.02
C ILE A 23 -6.33 21.46 7.31
N LYS A 24 -6.73 21.30 8.59
CA LYS A 24 -8.15 21.32 8.98
C LYS A 24 -8.87 22.63 8.64
N ARG A 25 -8.15 23.76 8.66
CA ARG A 25 -8.71 25.09 8.34
C ARG A 25 -8.88 25.32 6.84
N HIS A 26 -8.19 24.57 5.98
CA HIS A 26 -8.20 24.78 4.53
C HIS A 26 -8.74 23.53 3.82
N PRO A 27 -10.06 23.44 3.56
CA PRO A 27 -10.69 22.26 2.96
C PRO A 27 -10.16 21.87 1.56
N ALA A 28 -9.55 22.83 0.86
CA ALA A 28 -8.87 22.59 -0.42
C ALA A 28 -7.62 21.71 -0.27
N LEU A 29 -7.02 21.66 0.93
CA LEU A 29 -5.87 20.82 1.22
C LEU A 29 -6.34 19.47 1.76
N LYS A 30 -5.98 18.39 1.08
CA LYS A 30 -6.27 17.02 1.51
C LYS A 30 -4.98 16.26 1.76
N THR A 31 -4.87 15.65 2.94
CA THR A 31 -3.80 14.69 3.21
C THR A 31 -4.11 13.40 2.44
N ARG A 32 -3.19 12.99 1.57
CA ARG A 32 -3.21 11.67 0.91
C ARG A 32 -2.00 10.89 1.38
N GLN A 33 -2.20 9.61 1.65
CA GLN A 33 -1.06 8.72 1.84
C GLN A 33 -0.46 8.41 0.47
N LEU A 34 0.84 8.62 0.33
CA LEU A 34 1.54 8.11 -0.85
C LEU A 34 1.60 6.59 -0.75
N ARG A 35 1.22 5.91 -1.82
CA ARG A 35 1.56 4.50 -1.99
C ARG A 35 2.95 4.43 -2.59
N ARG A 36 3.77 3.52 -2.06
CA ARG A 36 5.03 3.19 -2.72
C ARG A 36 4.70 2.61 -4.08
N TYR A 37 5.30 3.18 -5.11
CA TYR A 37 5.16 2.71 -6.48
C TYR A 37 6.53 2.26 -6.96
N ASP A 38 6.59 1.07 -7.55
CA ASP A 38 7.86 0.55 -8.01
C ASP A 38 8.33 1.38 -9.22
N TYR A 39 9.56 1.89 -9.13
CA TYR A 39 10.10 2.79 -10.15
C TYR A 39 10.26 2.09 -11.51
N LYS A 40 10.66 0.81 -11.52
CA LYS A 40 10.78 0.05 -12.76
C LYS A 40 9.41 -0.20 -13.37
N ARG A 41 8.41 -0.48 -12.54
CA ARG A 41 7.02 -0.60 -12.99
C ARG A 41 6.53 0.70 -13.65
N ALA A 42 6.81 1.85 -13.04
CA ALA A 42 6.45 3.15 -13.63
C ALA A 42 7.11 3.41 -15.00
N LEU A 43 8.34 2.92 -15.20
CA LEU A 43 9.06 3.07 -16.47
C LEU A 43 8.59 2.09 -17.55
N CYS A 44 8.12 0.91 -17.16
CA CYS A 44 7.72 -0.15 -18.09
C CYS A 44 6.22 -0.14 -18.43
N GLU A 45 5.42 0.69 -17.77
CA GLU A 45 3.99 0.82 -18.09
C GLU A 45 3.78 1.75 -19.28
N ASP A 46 3.40 1.17 -20.40
CA ASP A 46 2.87 1.88 -21.55
C ASP A 46 1.33 1.84 -21.51
N PRO A 47 0.66 2.98 -21.22
CA PRO A 47 -0.80 3.04 -21.15
C PRO A 47 -1.49 2.54 -22.43
N ASP A 48 -0.91 2.79 -23.60
CA ASP A 48 -1.51 2.39 -24.88
C ASP A 48 -1.41 0.89 -25.07
N ALA A 49 -0.26 0.29 -24.76
CA ALA A 49 -0.09 -1.16 -24.77
C ALA A 49 -1.03 -1.86 -23.77
N ILE A 50 -1.17 -1.31 -22.57
CA ILE A 50 -2.08 -1.84 -21.53
C ILE A 50 -3.53 -1.78 -22.03
N ASN A 51 -3.96 -0.63 -22.57
CA ASN A 51 -5.30 -0.46 -23.10
C ASN A 51 -5.58 -1.40 -24.27
N ALA A 52 -4.63 -1.53 -25.22
CA ALA A 52 -4.74 -2.43 -26.36
C ALA A 52 -4.89 -3.89 -25.91
N TRP A 53 -4.12 -4.32 -24.90
CA TRP A 53 -4.22 -5.65 -24.33
C TRP A 53 -5.61 -5.90 -23.71
N PHE A 54 -6.13 -4.99 -22.88
CA PHE A 54 -7.45 -5.14 -22.29
C PHE A 54 -8.57 -5.19 -23.33
N GLN A 55 -8.47 -4.38 -24.39
CA GLN A 55 -9.45 -4.44 -25.48
C GLN A 55 -9.40 -5.77 -26.23
N LEU A 56 -8.20 -6.30 -26.51
CA LEU A 56 -8.04 -7.61 -27.12
C LEU A 56 -8.68 -8.71 -26.26
N VAL A 57 -8.41 -8.72 -24.96
CA VAL A 57 -8.99 -9.71 -24.03
C VAL A 57 -10.52 -9.64 -24.05
N ARG A 58 -11.11 -8.44 -23.96
CA ARG A 58 -12.57 -8.27 -24.02
C ARG A 58 -13.16 -8.77 -25.33
N ASN A 59 -12.51 -8.48 -26.46
CA ASN A 59 -12.96 -8.92 -27.77
C ASN A 59 -12.91 -10.45 -27.89
N VAL A 60 -11.88 -11.11 -27.35
CA VAL A 60 -11.75 -12.57 -27.33
C VAL A 60 -12.83 -13.20 -26.45
N VAL A 61 -13.03 -12.67 -25.24
CA VAL A 61 -14.09 -13.13 -24.32
C VAL A 61 -15.47 -13.04 -25.00
N ALA A 62 -15.77 -11.91 -25.63
CA ALA A 62 -17.03 -11.73 -26.36
C ALA A 62 -17.16 -12.64 -27.59
N LYS A 63 -16.09 -12.82 -28.37
CA LYS A 63 -16.09 -13.66 -29.59
C LYS A 63 -16.36 -15.13 -29.28
N TYR A 64 -15.80 -15.65 -28.19
CA TYR A 64 -15.90 -17.06 -27.83
C TYR A 64 -16.95 -17.33 -26.75
N GLY A 65 -17.63 -16.30 -26.25
CA GLY A 65 -18.65 -16.45 -25.20
C GLY A 65 -18.09 -17.02 -23.89
N ILE A 66 -16.85 -16.67 -23.55
CA ILE A 66 -16.18 -17.14 -22.33
C ILE A 66 -16.94 -16.57 -21.11
N VAL A 67 -17.44 -17.43 -20.24
CA VAL A 67 -18.11 -17.00 -19.01
C VAL A 67 -17.09 -16.71 -17.91
N GLU A 68 -17.44 -15.86 -16.95
CA GLU A 68 -16.54 -15.47 -15.86
C GLU A 68 -16.02 -16.67 -15.04
N ALA A 69 -16.83 -17.74 -14.94
CA ALA A 69 -16.46 -18.98 -14.26
C ALA A 69 -15.30 -19.73 -14.93
N ASP A 70 -15.07 -19.49 -16.22
CA ASP A 70 -14.00 -20.11 -17.01
C ASP A 70 -12.73 -19.26 -17.04
N ILE A 71 -12.73 -18.09 -16.39
CA ILE A 71 -11.57 -17.21 -16.27
C ILE A 71 -10.89 -17.49 -14.92
N TYR A 72 -9.66 -17.95 -14.98
CA TYR A 72 -8.84 -18.25 -13.81
C TYR A 72 -7.67 -17.28 -13.72
N ASN A 73 -7.52 -16.62 -12.57
CA ASN A 73 -6.32 -15.87 -12.25
C ASN A 73 -5.38 -16.76 -11.46
N PHE A 74 -4.14 -16.91 -11.95
CA PHE A 74 -3.09 -17.66 -11.28
C PHE A 74 -1.98 -16.71 -10.85
N ASP A 75 -1.51 -16.87 -9.61
CA ASP A 75 -0.36 -16.12 -9.11
C ASP A 75 0.46 -16.95 -8.11
N GLU A 76 1.72 -16.57 -7.96
CA GLU A 76 2.65 -17.13 -6.99
C GLU A 76 2.87 -16.13 -5.85
N THR A 77 2.64 -16.58 -4.61
CA THR A 77 2.97 -15.79 -3.42
C THR A 77 3.99 -16.53 -2.57
N GLY A 78 5.11 -15.86 -2.31
CA GLY A 78 6.14 -16.31 -1.36
C GLY A 78 5.85 -15.81 0.06
N PHE A 79 5.80 -16.73 1.01
CA PHE A 79 5.70 -16.46 2.44
C PHE A 79 7.04 -16.78 3.11
N MET A 80 7.66 -15.80 3.74
CA MET A 80 8.84 -16.04 4.56
C MET A 80 8.39 -16.48 5.96
N MET A 81 8.71 -17.72 6.31
CA MET A 81 8.42 -18.26 7.63
C MET A 81 9.22 -17.53 8.70
N GLY A 82 8.63 -17.33 9.88
CA GLY A 82 9.29 -16.69 11.01
C GLY A 82 9.30 -15.17 10.98
N VAL A 83 8.79 -14.51 9.93
CA VAL A 83 8.69 -13.05 9.87
C VAL A 83 7.47 -12.57 10.63
N ILE A 84 7.69 -12.12 11.86
CA ILE A 84 6.67 -11.42 12.63
C ILE A 84 6.47 -10.03 12.03
N SER A 85 5.24 -9.72 11.60
CA SER A 85 4.84 -8.38 11.17
C SER A 85 4.42 -7.53 12.38
N THR A 86 4.42 -6.21 12.23
CA THR A 86 3.94 -5.32 13.29
C THR A 86 2.44 -5.52 13.48
N GLY A 87 2.04 -6.11 14.62
CA GLY A 87 0.65 -6.33 14.99
C GLY A 87 0.19 -5.37 16.09
N LYS A 88 -1.12 -5.10 16.16
CA LYS A 88 -1.72 -4.47 17.34
C LYS A 88 -1.88 -5.51 18.43
N VAL A 89 -1.36 -5.23 19.62
CA VAL A 89 -1.51 -6.08 20.81
C VAL A 89 -2.14 -5.27 21.94
N VAL A 90 -2.95 -5.91 22.78
CA VAL A 90 -3.48 -5.32 24.00
C VAL A 90 -2.47 -5.55 25.12
N THR A 91 -2.01 -4.49 25.76
CA THR A 91 -1.07 -4.55 26.90
C THR A 91 -1.57 -3.69 28.06
N SER A 92 -1.04 -3.91 29.27
CA SER A 92 -1.30 -3.04 30.44
C SER A 92 -1.01 -1.57 30.11
N SER A 93 -1.81 -0.66 30.66
CA SER A 93 -1.68 0.80 30.52
C SER A 93 -0.38 1.36 31.11
N GLU A 94 0.25 0.63 32.04
CA GLU A 94 1.51 1.02 32.68
C GLU A 94 2.74 0.73 31.81
N ARG A 95 2.56 0.01 30.70
CA ARG A 95 3.65 -0.34 29.80
C ARG A 95 3.99 0.84 28.89
N VAL A 96 5.09 1.53 29.21
CA VAL A 96 5.58 2.70 28.46
C VAL A 96 6.16 2.35 27.09
N SER A 97 6.64 1.11 26.91
CA SER A 97 7.30 0.67 25.68
C SER A 97 6.44 -0.27 24.84
N SER A 98 6.64 -0.23 23.52
CA SER A 98 6.00 -1.15 22.58
C SER A 98 6.35 -2.60 22.93
N ALA A 99 5.35 -3.49 22.84
CA ALA A 99 5.58 -4.91 23.02
C ALA A 99 6.55 -5.43 21.95
N LYS A 100 7.63 -6.06 22.41
CA LYS A 100 8.61 -6.70 21.53
C LYS A 100 8.25 -8.17 21.39
N LEU A 101 8.05 -8.61 20.16
CA LEU A 101 7.99 -10.02 19.81
C LEU A 101 9.36 -10.43 19.27
N VAL A 102 9.94 -11.48 19.81
CA VAL A 102 11.23 -12.01 19.35
C VAL A 102 10.98 -12.78 18.06
N GLN A 103 11.61 -12.34 16.98
CA GLN A 103 11.53 -13.02 15.69
C GLN A 103 12.30 -14.34 15.79
N PRO A 104 11.68 -15.50 15.53
CA PRO A 104 12.42 -16.74 15.40
C PRO A 104 13.37 -16.63 14.20
N GLY A 105 14.62 -17.09 14.36
CA GLY A 105 15.67 -16.93 13.34
C GLY A 105 15.47 -17.75 12.06
N ASN A 106 14.37 -18.48 11.93
CA ASN A 106 14.03 -19.19 10.70
C ASN A 106 13.69 -18.16 9.60
N ARG A 107 14.25 -18.35 8.41
CA ARG A 107 14.03 -17.53 7.21
C ARG A 107 13.70 -18.39 5.98
N GLN A 108 13.23 -19.61 6.20
CA GLN A 108 12.76 -20.47 5.12
C GLN A 108 11.60 -19.81 4.39
N TRP A 109 11.59 -19.94 3.07
CA TRP A 109 10.52 -19.48 2.21
C TRP A 109 9.60 -20.65 1.88
N VAL A 110 8.29 -20.40 1.94
CA VAL A 110 7.26 -21.29 1.42
C VAL A 110 6.57 -20.55 0.29
N THR A 111 6.44 -21.21 -0.85
CA THR A 111 5.74 -20.67 -2.01
C THR A 111 4.38 -21.32 -2.12
N VAL A 112 3.36 -20.51 -2.38
CA VAL A 112 2.01 -20.99 -2.75
C VAL A 112 1.71 -20.51 -4.16
N ILE A 113 1.32 -21.43 -5.03
CA ILE A 113 0.72 -21.12 -6.34
C ILE A 113 -0.78 -21.28 -6.16
N GLN A 114 -1.53 -20.21 -6.40
CA GLN A 114 -2.99 -20.22 -6.26
C GLN A 114 -3.65 -19.84 -7.57
N GLY A 115 -4.70 -20.57 -7.93
CA GLY A 115 -5.66 -20.20 -8.96
C GLY A 115 -7.01 -19.88 -8.33
N VAL A 116 -7.72 -18.88 -8.85
CA VAL A 116 -9.09 -18.55 -8.43
C VAL A 116 -9.93 -18.14 -9.64
N SER A 117 -11.18 -18.60 -9.68
CA SER A 117 -12.18 -18.15 -10.64
C SER A 117 -13.31 -17.41 -9.94
N SER A 118 -14.32 -16.95 -10.69
CA SER A 118 -15.51 -16.31 -10.11
C SER A 118 -16.32 -17.25 -9.20
N GLN A 119 -16.03 -18.56 -9.19
CA GLN A 119 -16.73 -19.55 -8.36
C GLN A 119 -16.01 -19.86 -7.03
N GLY A 120 -14.81 -19.31 -6.82
CA GLY A 120 -13.99 -19.54 -5.62
C GLY A 120 -12.82 -20.47 -5.84
#